data_AF-A0A7V3LHI5-F1
#
_entry.id   AF-A0A7V3LHI5-F1
#
_cell.length_a   1.000
_cell.length_b   1.000
_cell.length_c   1.000
_cell.angle_alpha   90.00
_cell.angle_beta   90.00
_cell.angle_gamma   90.00
#
_symmetry.space_group_name_H-M   'P 1'
#
loop_
_entity.id
_entity.type
_entity.pdbx_description
1 polymer ?
#
loop_
_entity_poly.entity_id
_entity_poly.type
_entity_poly.pdbx_seq_one_letter_code
_entity_poly.pdbx_strand_id
1 'polypeptide(L)'
;MIHPVSDRRFFLPLLAALIALAWLILGLWGLSPYSRYLSHHSLEAVRGSGLGPLLLVFMGGWALMIVAMMLPTSLPLVMLFDTVVRQRADRPRLMAALIIGYVTVWMLFGALVYLGDSILHAAVDHVAWLEANTWAISAATLVLAGLYQFTPLKYLCL
;
A
#
# COMPACT_ATOMS: atom_id res chain seq x y z
N MET A 1 26.33 11.26 -28.23
CA MET A 1 26.15 9.80 -28.34
C MET A 1 25.70 9.29 -26.97
N ILE A 2 24.39 9.12 -26.80
CA ILE A 2 23.76 8.74 -25.52
C ILE A 2 23.82 7.21 -25.47
N HIS A 3 24.33 6.61 -24.38
CA HIS A 3 24.19 5.17 -24.11
C HIS A 3 22.98 4.96 -23.19
N PRO A 4 21.78 4.60 -23.68
CA PRO A 4 20.60 4.44 -22.85
C PRO A 4 20.14 2.98 -22.88
N VAL A 5 20.92 2.02 -22.35
CA VAL A 5 20.43 0.60 -22.33
C VAL A 5 20.94 -0.26 -21.17
N SER A 6 21.84 0.21 -20.29
CA SER A 6 22.43 -0.68 -19.26
C SER A 6 21.55 -0.90 -18.03
N ASP A 7 20.71 0.06 -17.62
CA ASP A 7 19.95 -0.08 -16.37
C ASP A 7 18.62 -0.82 -16.54
N ARG A 8 17.96 -0.73 -17.72
CA ARG A 8 16.68 -1.39 -17.98
C ARG A 8 16.77 -2.93 -17.93
N ARG A 9 17.92 -3.48 -18.31
CA ARG A 9 18.20 -4.92 -18.30
C ARG A 9 18.34 -5.51 -16.89
N PHE A 10 18.67 -4.70 -15.87
CA PHE A 10 18.70 -5.14 -14.47
C PHE A 10 17.42 -4.78 -13.73
N PHE A 11 16.77 -3.70 -14.14
CA PHE A 11 15.54 -3.22 -13.53
C PHE A 11 14.33 -4.16 -13.75
N LEU A 12 14.11 -4.61 -14.99
CA LEU A 12 13.02 -5.55 -15.30
C LEU A 12 13.14 -6.89 -14.55
N PRO A 13 14.31 -7.55 -14.47
CA PRO A 13 14.44 -8.76 -13.68
C PRO A 13 14.36 -8.49 -12.18
N LEU A 14 14.83 -7.34 -11.67
CA LEU A 14 14.63 -6.97 -10.27
C LEU A 14 13.14 -6.81 -9.94
N LEU A 15 12.39 -6.12 -10.79
CA LEU A 15 10.94 -5.94 -10.63
C LEU A 15 10.21 -7.28 -10.72
N ALA A 16 10.54 -8.12 -11.71
CA ALA A 16 9.96 -9.45 -11.85
C ALA A 16 10.30 -10.34 -10.64
N ALA A 17 11.53 -10.24 -10.11
CA ALA A 17 11.95 -10.95 -8.91
C ALA A 17 11.17 -10.49 -7.67
N LEU A 18 10.94 -9.18 -7.50
CA LEU A 18 10.12 -8.63 -6.42
C LEU A 18 8.67 -9.09 -6.51
N ILE A 19 8.08 -9.10 -7.71
CA ILE A 19 6.71 -9.60 -7.94
C ILE A 19 6.64 -11.10 -7.65
N ALA A 20 7.59 -11.89 -8.14
CA ALA A 20 7.62 -13.33 -7.89
C ALA A 20 7.82 -13.64 -6.40
N LEU A 21 8.69 -12.89 -5.72
CA LEU A 21 8.90 -12.98 -4.28
C LEU A 21 7.62 -12.63 -3.52
N ALA A 22 6.90 -11.59 -3.94
CA ALA A 22 5.63 -11.20 -3.34
C ALA A 22 4.57 -12.32 -3.44
N TRP A 23 4.43 -12.93 -4.63
CA TRP A 23 3.54 -14.08 -4.85
C TRP A 23 3.95 -15.30 -4.04
N LEU A 24 5.24 -15.59 -3.97
CA LEU A 24 5.78 -16.72 -3.22
C LEU A 24 5.54 -16.54 -1.72
N ILE A 25 5.76 -15.33 -1.18
CA ILE A 25 5.45 -14.99 0.21
C ILE A 25 3.95 -15.18 0.48
N LEU A 26 3.07 -14.67 -0.39
CA LEU A 26 1.62 -14.80 -0.23
C LEU A 26 1.18 -16.28 -0.25
N GLY A 27 1.73 -17.07 -1.18
CA GLY A 27 1.46 -18.50 -1.29
C GLY A 27 1.95 -19.29 -0.06
N LEU A 28 3.18 -19.04 0.39
CA LEU A 28 3.73 -19.65 1.60
C LEU A 28 2.90 -19.29 2.84
N TRP A 29 2.40 -18.07 2.92
CA TRP A 29 1.56 -17.64 4.02
C TRP A 29 0.19 -18.33 4.01
N GLY A 30 -0.41 -18.50 2.83
CA GLY A 30 -1.66 -19.25 2.64
C GLY A 30 -1.55 -20.74 3.01
N LEU A 31 -0.37 -21.34 2.85
CA LEU A 31 -0.09 -22.74 3.23
C LEU A 31 0.29 -22.89 4.71
N SER A 32 0.58 -21.80 5.41
CA SER A 32 1.00 -21.82 6.81
C SER A 32 -0.20 -21.91 7.78
N PRO A 33 0.00 -22.34 9.04
CA PRO A 33 -1.02 -22.28 10.10
C PRO A 33 -1.54 -20.86 10.40
N TYR A 34 -0.88 -19.84 9.86
CA TYR A 34 -1.26 -18.43 9.96
C TYR A 34 -2.22 -17.97 8.85
N SER A 35 -2.68 -18.87 7.97
CA SER A 35 -3.75 -18.59 7.00
C SER A 35 -5.05 -18.09 7.67
N ARG A 36 -5.25 -18.40 8.95
CA ARG A 36 -6.34 -17.86 9.80
C ARG A 36 -6.35 -16.32 9.90
N TYR A 37 -5.25 -15.66 9.61
CA TYR A 37 -5.18 -14.20 9.58
C TYR A 37 -5.60 -13.61 8.22
N LEU A 38 -5.77 -14.46 7.20
CA LEU A 38 -6.26 -14.09 5.86
C LEU A 38 -7.76 -14.42 5.69
N SER A 39 -8.29 -15.38 6.45
CA SER A 39 -9.71 -15.75 6.41
C SER A 39 -10.57 -14.89 7.33
N HIS A 40 -11.57 -14.21 6.77
CA HIS A 40 -12.49 -13.31 7.49
C HIS A 40 -13.17 -13.96 8.71
N HIS A 41 -13.48 -15.27 8.66
CA HIS A 41 -14.19 -15.98 9.74
C HIS A 41 -13.36 -16.16 11.03
N SER A 42 -12.02 -16.09 10.94
CA SER A 42 -11.12 -16.35 12.06
C SER A 42 -10.48 -15.08 12.62
N LEU A 43 -10.79 -13.92 12.04
CA LEU A 43 -10.31 -12.63 12.51
C LEU A 43 -10.91 -12.26 13.88
N GLU A 44 -12.13 -12.71 14.21
CA GLU A 44 -12.73 -12.54 15.54
C GLU A 44 -11.98 -13.30 16.62
N ALA A 45 -11.60 -14.56 16.36
CA ALA A 45 -10.79 -15.36 17.29
C ALA A 45 -9.38 -14.77 17.50
N VAL A 46 -8.85 -14.07 16.50
CA VAL A 46 -7.55 -13.42 16.55
C VAL A 46 -7.59 -12.06 17.26
N ARG A 47 -8.70 -11.28 17.17
CA ARG A 47 -8.86 -10.01 17.91
C ARG A 47 -8.66 -10.20 19.43
N GLY A 48 -9.07 -11.34 19.98
CA GLY A 48 -8.88 -11.67 21.41
C GLY A 48 -7.42 -11.95 21.83
N SER A 49 -6.50 -12.17 20.88
CA SER A 49 -5.09 -12.50 21.14
C SER A 49 -4.14 -11.29 21.22
N GLY A 50 -4.68 -10.07 21.12
CA GLY A 50 -3.94 -8.81 21.20
C GLY A 50 -3.80 -8.08 19.86
N LEU A 51 -3.53 -6.78 19.91
CA LEU A 51 -3.45 -5.89 18.74
C LEU A 51 -2.21 -6.11 17.86
N GLY A 52 -1.13 -6.65 18.44
CA GLY A 52 0.18 -6.79 17.75
C GLY A 52 0.17 -7.72 16.52
N PRO A 53 -0.35 -8.96 16.62
CA PRO A 53 -0.36 -9.89 15.49
C PRO A 53 -1.18 -9.39 14.29
N LEU A 54 -2.33 -8.76 14.54
CA LEU A 54 -3.20 -8.21 13.50
C LEU A 54 -2.55 -7.03 12.78
N LEU A 55 -1.93 -6.12 13.53
CA LEU A 55 -1.21 -4.99 12.94
C LEU A 55 -0.06 -5.46 12.05
N LEU A 56 0.72 -6.44 12.50
CA LEU A 56 1.83 -7.00 11.71
C LEU A 56 1.34 -7.66 10.41
N VAL A 57 0.26 -8.44 10.48
CA VAL A 57 -0.36 -9.06 9.30
C VAL A 57 -0.86 -7.99 8.34
N PHE A 58 -1.63 -7.02 8.86
CA PHE A 58 -2.16 -5.93 8.06
C PHE A 58 -1.04 -5.16 7.37
N MET A 59 0.02 -4.82 8.12
CA MET A 59 1.14 -4.06 7.58
C MET A 59 1.98 -4.84 6.59
N GLY A 60 2.14 -6.16 6.80
CA GLY A 60 2.76 -7.05 5.82
C GLY A 60 1.96 -7.13 4.51
N GLY A 61 0.65 -7.33 4.60
CA GLY A 61 -0.25 -7.36 3.43
C GLY A 61 -0.32 -6.01 2.72
N TRP A 62 -0.37 -4.91 3.48
CA TRP A 62 -0.36 -3.55 2.96
C TRP A 62 0.93 -3.24 2.19
N ALA A 63 2.09 -3.57 2.76
CA ALA A 63 3.38 -3.42 2.09
C ALA A 63 3.43 -4.22 0.79
N LEU A 64 2.95 -5.48 0.81
CA LEU A 64 2.87 -6.33 -0.37
C LEU A 64 2.00 -5.70 -1.47
N MET A 65 0.84 -5.16 -1.10
CA MET A 65 -0.08 -4.51 -2.02
C MET A 65 0.54 -3.26 -2.66
N ILE A 66 1.21 -2.40 -1.87
CA ILE A 66 1.92 -1.22 -2.39
C ILE A 66 2.98 -1.62 -3.40
N VAL A 67 3.82 -2.60 -3.04
CA VAL A 67 4.89 -3.10 -3.93
C VAL A 67 4.29 -3.69 -5.20
N ALA A 68 3.18 -4.41 -5.11
CA ALA A 68 2.56 -5.04 -6.27
C ALA A 68 1.84 -4.05 -7.19
N MET A 69 1.09 -3.08 -6.65
CA MET A 69 0.16 -2.25 -7.43
C MET A 69 0.55 -0.78 -7.56
N MET A 70 1.24 -0.21 -6.57
CA MET A 70 1.63 1.21 -6.59
C MET A 70 3.06 1.41 -7.11
N LEU A 71 3.92 0.39 -7.00
CA LEU A 71 5.24 0.44 -7.61
C LEU A 71 5.17 0.67 -9.14
N PRO A 72 4.34 -0.04 -9.93
CA PRO A 72 4.23 0.15 -11.38
C PRO A 72 3.89 1.60 -11.79
N THR A 73 2.98 2.26 -11.06
CA THR A 73 2.56 3.63 -11.36
C THR A 73 3.61 4.66 -10.98
N SER A 74 4.46 4.36 -9.99
CA SER A 74 5.58 5.23 -9.58
C SER A 74 6.82 5.09 -10.48
N LEU A 75 6.91 4.08 -11.34
CA LEU A 75 8.09 3.82 -12.17
C LEU A 75 8.50 4.98 -13.10
N PRO A 76 7.56 5.62 -13.84
CA PRO A 76 7.92 6.75 -14.69
C PRO A 76 8.59 7.89 -13.92
N LEU A 77 8.12 8.16 -12.70
CA LEU A 77 8.67 9.18 -11.82
C LEU A 77 10.09 8.81 -11.38
N VAL A 78 10.32 7.57 -10.95
CA VAL A 78 11.64 7.08 -10.52
C VAL A 78 12.65 7.16 -11.67
N MET A 79 12.25 6.78 -12.89
CA MET A 79 13.10 6.88 -14.09
C MET A 79 13.43 8.34 -14.46
N LEU A 80 12.46 9.25 -14.31
CA LEU A 80 12.67 10.67 -14.53
C LEU A 80 13.65 11.24 -13.50
N PHE A 81 13.45 10.90 -12.21
CA PHE A 81 14.36 11.30 -11.15
C PHE A 81 15.78 10.78 -11.40
N ASP A 82 15.94 9.53 -11.85
CA ASP A 82 17.24 8.95 -12.22
C ASP A 82 17.94 9.75 -13.30
N THR A 83 17.18 10.17 -14.31
CA THR A 83 17.71 11.01 -15.39
C THR A 83 18.22 12.35 -14.85
N VAL A 84 17.55 12.95 -13.87
CA VAL A 84 17.94 14.22 -13.25
C VAL A 84 19.20 14.07 -12.38
N VAL A 85 19.32 12.97 -11.62
CA VAL A 85 20.46 12.76 -10.70
C VAL A 85 21.64 12.02 -11.33
N ARG A 86 21.55 11.61 -12.60
CA ARG A 86 22.52 10.72 -13.28
C ARG A 86 23.98 11.19 -13.21
N GLN A 87 24.22 12.50 -13.25
CA GLN A 87 25.58 13.09 -13.23
C GLN A 87 26.09 13.42 -11.82
N ARG A 88 25.28 13.19 -10.78
CA ARG A 88 25.69 13.49 -9.40
C ARG A 88 26.41 12.31 -8.78
N ALA A 89 27.47 12.60 -8.02
CA ALA A 89 28.25 11.60 -7.31
C ALA A 89 27.46 10.89 -6.19
N ASP A 90 26.42 11.52 -5.66
CA ASP A 90 25.54 11.02 -4.60
C ASP A 90 24.26 10.33 -5.12
N ARG A 91 24.16 10.07 -6.43
CA ARG A 91 23.05 9.33 -7.09
C ARG A 91 22.53 8.13 -6.28
N PRO A 92 23.35 7.15 -5.84
CA PRO A 92 22.83 5.97 -5.15
C PRO A 92 22.18 6.32 -3.80
N ARG A 93 22.68 7.35 -3.09
CA ARG A 93 22.09 7.81 -1.84
C ARG A 93 20.75 8.51 -2.07
N LEU A 94 20.67 9.36 -3.10
CA LEU A 94 19.44 10.05 -3.48
C LEU A 94 18.35 9.07 -3.93
N MET A 95 18.72 8.03 -4.68
CA MET A 95 17.81 6.95 -5.06
C MET A 95 17.30 6.15 -3.87
N ALA A 96 18.20 5.77 -2.96
CA ALA A 96 17.80 5.09 -1.73
C ALA A 96 16.85 5.96 -0.89
N ALA A 97 17.14 7.25 -0.75
CA ALA A 97 16.28 8.20 -0.03
C ALA A 97 14.89 8.32 -0.66
N LEU A 98 14.79 8.36 -1.99
CA LEU A 98 13.51 8.37 -2.70
C LEU A 98 12.68 7.12 -2.39
N ILE A 99 13.30 5.94 -2.52
CA ILE A 99 12.61 4.65 -2.30
C ILE A 99 12.20 4.51 -0.84
N ILE A 100 13.10 4.81 0.10
CA ILE A 100 12.83 4.75 1.54
C ILE A 100 11.71 5.73 1.90
N GLY A 101 11.80 6.98 1.45
CA GLY A 101 10.77 8.00 1.71
C GLY A 101 9.40 7.58 1.17
N TYR A 102 9.36 7.03 -0.05
CA TYR A 102 8.13 6.49 -0.64
C TYR A 102 7.53 5.38 0.23
N VAL A 103 8.32 4.37 0.61
CA VAL A 103 7.84 3.26 1.44
C VAL A 103 7.39 3.77 2.81
N THR A 104 8.16 4.67 3.44
CA THR A 104 7.81 5.23 4.75
C THR A 104 6.47 5.98 4.72
N VAL A 105 6.26 6.86 3.74
CA VAL A 105 4.98 7.60 3.62
C VAL A 105 3.81 6.63 3.46
N TRP A 106 3.98 5.61 2.63
CA TRP A 106 2.95 4.61 2.40
C TRP A 106 2.68 3.72 3.61
N MET A 107 3.70 3.38 4.39
CA MET A 107 3.54 2.64 5.65
C MET A 107 2.82 3.49 6.70
N LEU A 108 3.16 4.78 6.81
CA LEU A 108 2.46 5.72 7.69
C LEU A 108 0.98 5.85 7.29
N PHE A 109 0.70 5.97 5.99
CA PHE A 109 -0.66 6.01 5.49
C PHE A 109 -1.44 4.72 5.80
N GLY A 110 -0.81 3.55 5.63
CA GLY A 110 -1.41 2.28 6.03
C GLY A 110 -1.75 2.21 7.52
N ALA A 111 -0.87 2.71 8.39
CA ALA A 111 -1.16 2.79 9.83
C ALA A 111 -2.36 3.70 10.13
N LEU A 112 -2.49 4.83 9.42
CA LEU A 112 -3.67 5.71 9.54
C LEU A 112 -4.95 5.01 9.05
N VAL A 113 -4.89 4.26 7.95
CA VAL A 113 -6.02 3.47 7.44
C VAL A 113 -6.43 2.40 8.46
N TYR A 114 -5.48 1.68 9.03
CA TYR A 114 -5.76 0.68 10.07
C TYR A 114 -6.43 1.29 11.31
N LEU A 115 -5.96 2.46 11.75
CA LEU A 115 -6.55 3.18 12.86
C LEU A 115 -7.97 3.68 12.53
N GLY A 116 -8.15 4.24 11.33
CA GLY A 116 -9.46 4.69 10.84
C GLY A 116 -10.46 3.55 10.76
N ASP A 117 -10.05 2.39 10.24
CA ASP A 117 -10.88 1.18 10.19
C ASP A 117 -11.27 0.69 11.59
N SER A 118 -10.33 0.74 12.54
CA SER A 118 -10.58 0.35 13.93
C SER A 118 -11.60 1.27 14.61
N ILE A 119 -11.49 2.58 14.40
CA ILE A 119 -12.43 3.59 14.91
C ILE A 119 -13.80 3.41 14.27
N LEU A 120 -13.84 3.19 12.95
CA LEU A 120 -15.08 2.99 12.21
C LEU A 120 -15.84 1.76 12.71
N HIS A 121 -15.15 0.63 12.92
CA HIS A 121 -15.77 -0.56 13.50
C HIS A 121 -16.33 -0.28 14.89
N ALA A 122 -15.57 0.38 15.77
CA ALA A 122 -16.07 0.75 17.10
C ALA A 122 -17.31 1.66 17.04
N ALA A 123 -17.37 2.58 16.07
CA ALA A 123 -18.52 3.44 15.86
C ALA A 123 -19.75 2.67 15.34
N VAL A 124 -19.55 1.70 14.45
CA VAL A 124 -20.63 0.80 13.97
C VAL A 124 -21.21 0.00 15.13
N ASP A 125 -20.36 -0.58 15.98
CA ASP A 125 -20.78 -1.39 17.13
C ASP A 125 -21.58 -0.58 18.17
N HIS A 126 -21.41 0.74 18.20
CA HIS A 126 -22.12 1.63 19.14
C HIS A 126 -23.39 2.26 18.53
N VAL A 127 -23.59 2.16 17.22
CA VAL A 127 -24.69 2.82 16.50
C VAL A 127 -25.47 1.77 15.71
N ALA A 128 -26.55 1.28 16.30
CA ALA A 128 -27.41 0.23 15.73
C ALA A 128 -27.94 0.56 14.30
N TRP A 129 -28.13 1.85 13.98
CA TRP A 129 -28.54 2.24 12.63
C TRP A 129 -27.42 2.01 11.59
N LEU A 130 -26.16 2.26 11.95
CA LEU A 130 -24.99 2.02 11.09
C LEU A 130 -24.77 0.52 10.89
N GLU A 131 -24.93 -0.27 11.95
CA GLU A 131 -24.86 -1.73 11.90
C GLU A 131 -25.92 -2.31 10.94
N ALA A 132 -27.16 -1.80 11.01
CA ALA A 132 -28.22 -2.19 10.09
C ALA A 132 -28.01 -1.69 8.65
N ASN A 133 -27.18 -0.67 8.43
CA ASN A 133 -26.98 0.01 7.14
C ASN A 133 -25.50 0.13 6.75
N THR A 134 -24.72 -0.94 6.90
CA THR A 134 -23.29 -0.95 6.55
C THR A 134 -23.00 -0.52 5.11
N TRP A 135 -23.93 -0.75 4.17
CA TRP A 135 -23.84 -0.28 2.78
C TRP A 135 -23.71 1.24 2.64
N ALA A 136 -24.25 2.01 3.59
CA ALA A 136 -24.24 3.47 3.57
C ALA A 136 -22.81 4.02 3.69
N ILE A 137 -21.92 3.31 4.40
CA ILE A 137 -20.50 3.67 4.54
C ILE A 137 -19.80 3.61 3.18
N SER A 138 -20.01 2.52 2.43
CA SER A 138 -19.45 2.32 1.10
C SER A 138 -19.99 3.37 0.12
N ALA A 139 -21.31 3.60 0.15
CA ALA A 139 -21.97 4.59 -0.70
C ALA A 139 -21.45 6.01 -0.41
N ALA A 140 -21.36 6.41 0.86
CA ALA A 140 -20.84 7.71 1.26
C ALA A 140 -19.37 7.89 0.82
N THR A 141 -18.55 6.86 0.99
CA THR A 141 -17.14 6.87 0.56
C THR A 141 -17.02 7.09 -0.96
N LEU A 142 -17.81 6.36 -1.75
CA LEU A 142 -17.83 6.51 -3.21
C LEU A 142 -18.34 7.89 -3.65
N VAL A 143 -19.38 8.40 -2.99
CA VAL A 143 -19.92 9.73 -3.26
C VAL A 143 -18.88 10.81 -2.95
N LEU A 144 -18.20 10.73 -1.79
CA LEU A 144 -17.14 11.66 -1.43
C LEU A 144 -15.97 11.61 -2.41
N ALA A 145 -15.52 10.41 -2.80
CA ALA A 145 -14.48 10.23 -3.80
C ALA A 145 -14.88 10.82 -5.16
N GLY A 146 -16.12 10.59 -5.58
CA GLY A 146 -16.69 11.16 -6.80
C GLY A 146 -16.75 12.69 -6.74
N LEU A 147 -17.30 13.25 -5.67
CA LEU A 147 -17.36 14.70 -5.46
C LEU A 147 -15.96 15.32 -5.51
N TYR A 148 -14.98 14.73 -4.82
CA TYR A 148 -13.59 15.17 -4.88
C TYR A 148 -13.04 15.16 -6.32
N GLN A 149 -13.30 14.09 -7.09
CA GLN A 149 -12.86 13.95 -8.48
C GLN A 149 -13.41 15.06 -9.40
N PHE A 150 -14.63 15.54 -9.14
CA PHE A 150 -15.29 16.62 -9.89
C PHE A 150 -15.05 18.03 -9.31
N THR A 151 -14.36 18.14 -8.18
CA THR A 151 -14.11 19.44 -7.54
C THR A 151 -12.90 20.12 -8.19
N PRO A 152 -12.93 21.45 -8.41
CA PRO A 152 -11.78 22.19 -8.95
C PRO A 152 -10.53 22.16 -8.04
N LEU A 153 -10.65 21.71 -6.78
CA LEU A 153 -9.53 21.49 -5.86
C LEU A 153 -8.43 20.60 -6.45
N LYS A 154 -8.79 19.64 -7.30
CA LYS A 154 -7.84 18.78 -8.02
C LYS A 154 -6.81 19.57 -8.83
N TYR A 155 -7.18 20.73 -9.35
CA TYR A 155 -6.37 21.52 -10.28
C TYR A 155 -5.61 22.67 -9.60
N LEU A 156 -5.76 22.86 -8.30
CA LEU A 156 -5.06 23.92 -7.57
C LEU A 156 -3.62 23.56 -7.17
N CYS A 157 -3.21 22.30 -7.32
CA CYS A 157 -1.91 21.80 -6.85
C CYS A 157 -1.09 21.04 -7.91
N LEU A 158 -1.43 21.14 -9.21
CA LEU A 158 -0.77 20.42 -10.30
C LEU A 158 -0.14 21.37 -11.31
#